data_AF-A0AAJ5WDZ3-F1
#
_entry.id   AF-A0AAJ5WDZ3-F1
#
_cell.length_a   1.000
_cell.length_b   1.000
_cell.length_c   1.000
_cell.angle_alpha   90.00
_cell.angle_beta   90.00
_cell.angle_gamma   90.00
#
_symmetry.space_group_name_H-M   'P 1'
#
loop_
_entity.id
_entity.type
_entity.pdbx_description
1 polymer ?
#
loop_
_entity_poly.entity_id
_entity_poly.type
_entity_poly.pdbx_seq_one_letter_code
_entity_poly.pdbx_strand_id
1 'polypeptide(L)'
;MAIIKNNKTLSAEALYHILKKEFADFVNSKLRSNLDIEYEHVYDVINILFPEIIAGIPFTITVNEDELAISNNAGESEYNTIVLEENLLEFLNQQVG
;
A
#
# COMPACT_ATOMS: atom_id res chain seq x y z
N MET A 1 -5.54 -6.67 9.20
CA MET A 1 -4.08 -6.82 9.25
C MET A 1 -3.70 -8.00 8.39
N ALA A 2 -2.85 -7.77 7.40
CA ALA A 2 -2.36 -8.78 6.46
C ALA A 2 -0.83 -8.83 6.51
N ILE A 3 -0.24 -10.00 6.23
CA ILE A 3 1.21 -10.21 6.27
C ILE A 3 1.64 -10.87 4.96
N ILE A 4 2.67 -10.32 4.32
CA ILE A 4 3.26 -10.84 3.08
C ILE A 4 4.74 -11.15 3.35
N LYS A 5 5.25 -12.28 2.85
CA LYS A 5 6.69 -12.59 2.95
C LYS A 5 7.51 -11.70 2.03
N ASN A 6 8.62 -11.16 2.55
CA ASN A 6 9.53 -10.32 1.80
C ASN A 6 10.66 -11.15 1.17
N ASN A 7 10.34 -12.04 0.21
CA ASN A 7 11.33 -12.98 -0.35
C ASN A 7 12.48 -12.30 -1.10
N LYS A 8 12.29 -11.04 -1.52
CA LYS A 8 13.31 -10.23 -2.19
C LYS A 8 14.10 -9.34 -1.23
N THR A 9 13.81 -9.39 0.07
CA THR A 9 14.47 -8.57 1.10
C THR A 9 14.41 -7.07 0.75
N LEU A 10 13.25 -6.62 0.26
CA LEU A 10 13.03 -5.22 -0.08
C LEU A 10 13.11 -4.37 1.18
N SER A 11 13.94 -3.33 1.15
CA SER A 11 13.96 -2.32 2.20
C SER A 11 12.73 -1.40 2.09
N ALA A 12 12.38 -0.72 3.20
CA ALA A 12 11.30 0.26 3.21
C ALA A 12 11.52 1.37 2.17
N GLU A 13 12.76 1.84 2.01
CA GLU A 13 13.12 2.85 1.02
C GLU A 13 12.91 2.36 -0.42
N ALA A 14 13.32 1.11 -0.73
CA ALA A 14 13.11 0.53 -2.05
C ALA A 14 11.62 0.35 -2.34
N LEU A 15 10.85 -0.15 -1.36
CA LEU A 15 9.42 -0.31 -1.50
C LEU A 15 8.70 1.03 -1.68
N TYR A 16 9.10 2.06 -0.91
CA TYR A 16 8.57 3.42 -1.03
C TYR A 16 8.77 3.98 -2.44
N HIS A 17 9.96 3.81 -3.02
CA HIS A 17 10.23 4.23 -4.40
C HIS A 17 9.40 3.48 -5.43
N ILE A 18 9.21 2.17 -5.26
CA ILE A 18 8.36 1.35 -6.14
C ILE A 18 6.90 1.82 -6.06
N LEU A 19 6.38 2.01 -4.84
CA LEU A 19 5.01 2.48 -4.61
C LEU A 19 4.75 3.81 -5.32
N LYS A 20 5.61 4.82 -5.12
CA LYS A 20 5.46 6.14 -5.76
C LYS A 20 5.50 6.11 -7.27
N LYS A 21 6.21 5.14 -7.84
CA LYS A 21 6.43 5.06 -9.29
C LYS A 21 5.36 4.25 -10.00
N GLU A 22 4.87 3.19 -9.37
CA GLU A 22 4.13 2.13 -10.08
C GLU A 22 2.75 1.85 -9.49
N PHE A 23 2.51 2.16 -8.21
CA PHE A 23 1.25 1.74 -7.57
C PHE A 23 0.04 2.55 -8.04
N ALA A 24 0.18 3.87 -8.23
CA ALA A 24 -0.89 4.70 -8.77
C ALA A 24 -1.33 4.22 -10.16
N ASP A 25 -0.39 3.95 -11.06
CA ASP A 25 -0.67 3.41 -12.39
C ASP A 25 -1.33 2.04 -12.32
N PHE A 26 -0.85 1.16 -11.43
CA PHE A 26 -1.44 -0.16 -11.20
C PHE A 26 -2.92 -0.05 -10.79
N VAL A 27 -3.23 0.72 -9.75
CA VAL A 27 -4.60 0.88 -9.23
C VAL A 27 -5.50 1.56 -10.27
N ASN A 28 -5.00 2.61 -10.92
CA ASN A 28 -5.76 3.36 -11.92
C ASN A 28 -6.10 2.50 -13.15
N SER A 29 -5.20 1.60 -13.56
CA SER A 29 -5.47 0.63 -14.63
C SER A 29 -6.55 -0.39 -14.26
N LYS A 30 -6.56 -0.86 -13.01
CA LYS A 30 -7.51 -1.86 -12.49
C LYS A 30 -8.90 -1.28 -12.26
N LEU A 31 -8.96 -0.09 -11.66
CA LEU A 31 -10.22 0.57 -11.27
C LEU A 31 -10.79 1.49 -12.37
N ARG A 32 -10.05 1.69 -13.48
CA ARG A 32 -10.37 2.68 -14.52
C ARG A 32 -10.61 4.07 -13.92
N SER A 33 -9.74 4.44 -12.99
CA SER A 33 -9.81 5.69 -12.23
C SER A 33 -8.56 6.53 -12.49
N ASN A 34 -8.51 7.72 -11.88
CA ASN A 34 -7.34 8.57 -11.82
C ASN A 34 -7.16 9.06 -10.38
N LEU A 35 -7.00 8.12 -9.46
CA LEU A 35 -6.80 8.38 -8.05
C LEU A 35 -5.45 9.04 -7.82
N ASP A 36 -5.47 10.11 -7.04
CA ASP A 36 -4.27 10.65 -6.40
C ASP A 36 -3.92 9.80 -5.17
N ILE A 37 -2.67 9.35 -5.10
CA ILE A 37 -2.17 8.52 -3.99
C ILE A 37 -0.93 9.19 -3.43
N GLU A 38 -0.98 9.52 -2.14
CA GLU A 38 0.13 10.12 -1.43
C GLU A 38 0.83 9.09 -0.53
N TYR A 39 2.10 9.34 -0.24
CA TYR A 39 2.94 8.42 0.52
C TYR A 39 3.85 9.18 1.48
N GLU A 40 3.84 8.76 2.75
CA GLU A 40 4.80 9.21 3.76
C GLU A 40 5.66 8.02 4.20
N HIS A 41 6.97 8.22 4.31
CA HIS A 41 7.91 7.18 4.70
C HIS A 41 8.76 7.65 5.87
N VAL A 42 8.77 6.85 6.94
CA VAL A 42 9.52 7.09 8.17
C VAL A 42 10.12 5.76 8.64
N TYR A 43 11.44 5.63 8.58
CA TYR A 43 12.18 4.40 8.92
C TYR A 43 11.70 3.16 8.16
N ASP A 44 11.05 2.23 8.85
CA ASP A 44 10.48 0.98 8.35
C ASP A 44 8.99 1.10 8.02
N VAL A 45 8.39 2.28 8.25
CA VAL A 45 6.95 2.50 8.11
C VAL A 45 6.65 3.36 6.88
N ILE A 46 5.73 2.87 6.06
CA ILE A 46 5.19 3.58 4.89
C ILE A 46 3.69 3.76 5.08
N ASN A 47 3.25 5.01 5.15
CA ASN A 47 1.84 5.37 5.15
C ASN A 47 1.38 5.66 3.73
N ILE A 48 0.21 5.15 3.37
CA ILE A 48 -0.42 5.34 2.07
C ILE A 48 -1.74 6.06 2.28
N LEU A 49 -1.91 7.18 1.58
CA LEU A 49 -3.08 8.05 1.70
C LEU A 49 -3.81 8.13 0.37
N PHE A 50 -5.13 8.18 0.46
CA PHE A 50 -6.04 8.29 -0.67
C PHE A 50 -6.96 9.50 -0.44
N PRO A 51 -6.45 10.74 -0.59
CA PRO A 51 -7.14 11.96 -0.18
C PRO A 51 -8.51 12.16 -0.85
N GLU A 52 -8.71 11.59 -2.05
CA GLU A 52 -9.99 11.65 -2.77
C GLU A 52 -11.02 10.62 -2.30
N ILE A 53 -10.60 9.62 -1.52
CA ILE A 53 -11.44 8.49 -1.07
C ILE A 53 -11.75 8.57 0.41
N ILE A 54 -10.72 8.78 1.23
CA ILE A 54 -10.81 8.74 2.70
C ILE A 54 -9.84 9.75 3.31
N ALA A 55 -10.29 10.46 4.34
CA ALA A 55 -9.43 11.32 5.12
C ALA A 55 -8.53 10.51 6.07
N GLY A 56 -7.24 10.88 6.14
CA GLY A 56 -6.26 10.26 7.02
C GLY A 56 -5.42 9.17 6.35
N ILE A 57 -4.89 8.25 7.15
CA ILE A 57 -3.96 7.19 6.70
C ILE A 57 -4.70 5.85 6.70
N PRO A 58 -5.39 5.47 5.62
CA PRO A 58 -6.13 4.21 5.55
C PRO A 58 -5.22 2.99 5.62
N PHE A 59 -3.99 3.08 5.09
CA PHE A 59 -3.06 1.95 5.09
C PHE A 59 -1.68 2.34 5.59
N THR A 60 -1.12 1.45 6.40
CA THR A 60 0.26 1.51 6.87
C THR A 60 0.95 0.19 6.56
N ILE A 61 2.14 0.26 5.98
CA ILE A 61 3.02 -0.88 5.75
C ILE A 61 4.22 -0.75 6.67
N THR A 62 4.46 -1.76 7.50
CA THR A 62 5.72 -1.92 8.24
C THR A 62 6.57 -2.95 7.51
N VAL A 63 7.79 -2.55 7.16
CA VAL A 63 8.72 -3.33 6.34
C VAL A 63 9.83 -3.89 7.21
N ASN A 64 9.84 -5.20 7.36
CA ASN A 64 10.91 -5.95 8.01
C ASN A 64 11.74 -6.69 6.95
N GLU A 65 12.88 -7.24 7.37
CA GLU A 65 13.76 -8.02 6.49
C GLU A 65 13.02 -9.21 5.85
N ASP A 66 12.13 -9.86 6.60
CA ASP A 66 11.45 -11.10 6.20
C ASP A 66 9.97 -10.91 5.80
N GLU A 67 9.35 -9.78 6.15
CA GLU A 67 7.91 -9.58 5.99
C GLU A 67 7.51 -8.13 5.74
N LEU A 68 6.37 -7.97 5.06
CA LEU A 68 5.61 -6.73 4.98
C LEU A 68 4.34 -6.93 5.80
N ALA A 69 4.17 -6.14 6.86
CA ALA A 69 2.96 -6.11 7.66
C ALA A 69 2.07 -4.94 7.23
N ILE A 70 0.84 -5.22 6.81
CA ILE A 70 -0.12 -4.24 6.31
C ILE A 70 -1.25 -4.08 7.32
N SER A 71 -1.42 -2.84 7.79
CA SER A 71 -2.49 -2.43 8.69
C SER A 71 -3.50 -1.59 7.91
N ASN A 72 -4.77 -2.00 7.97
CA ASN A 72 -5.91 -1.21 7.54
C ASN A 72 -6.40 -0.41 8.75
N ASN A 73 -6.25 0.91 8.68
CA ASN A 73 -6.68 1.85 9.72
C ASN A 73 -7.97 2.58 9.35
N ALA A 74 -8.59 2.25 8.21
CA ALA A 74 -9.87 2.81 7.84
C ALA A 74 -10.99 2.28 8.76
N GLY A 75 -12.00 3.11 9.03
CA GLY A 75 -13.17 2.67 9.79
C GLY A 75 -13.98 1.61 9.03
N GLU A 76 -14.63 0.69 9.75
CA GLU A 76 -15.34 -0.49 9.22
C GLU A 76 -16.44 -0.20 8.16
N SER A 77 -16.79 1.06 7.91
CA SER A 77 -17.94 1.47 7.09
C SER A 77 -17.60 1.89 5.66
N GLU A 78 -16.33 1.92 5.27
CA GLU A 78 -15.93 2.45 3.98
C GLU A 78 -15.70 1.33 2.95
N TYR A 79 -16.75 0.99 2.21
CA TYR A 79 -16.74 -0.03 1.14
C TYR A 79 -15.55 0.10 0.16
N ASN A 80 -15.10 1.33 -0.10
CA ASN A 80 -13.97 1.60 -1.00
C ASN A 80 -12.63 1.08 -0.45
N THR A 81 -12.49 0.95 0.87
CA THR A 81 -11.22 0.57 1.51
C THR A 81 -10.91 -0.91 1.34
N ILE A 82 -11.92 -1.79 1.28
CA ILE A 82 -11.71 -3.22 1.01
C ILE A 82 -11.09 -3.42 -0.38
N VAL A 83 -11.65 -2.76 -1.40
CA VAL A 83 -11.15 -2.85 -2.78
C VAL A 83 -9.72 -2.29 -2.87
N LEU A 84 -9.43 -1.17 -2.18
CA LEU A 84 -8.08 -0.61 -2.13
C LEU A 84 -7.09 -1.54 -1.42
N GLU A 85 -7.49 -2.18 -0.32
CA GLU A 85 -6.66 -3.17 0.39
C GLU A 85 -6.34 -4.36 -0.52
N GLU A 86 -7.32 -4.91 -1.22
CA GLU A 86 -7.12 -6.02 -2.16
C GLU A 86 -6.12 -5.66 -3.26
N ASN A 87 -6.24 -4.47 -3.87
CA ASN A 87 -5.31 -4.02 -4.90
C ASN A 87 -3.90 -3.76 -4.33
N LEU A 88 -3.80 -3.23 -3.10
CA LEU A 88 -2.51 -3.05 -2.43
C LEU A 88 -1.84 -4.40 -2.19
N LEU A 89 -2.56 -5.37 -1.65
CA LEU A 89 -2.03 -6.71 -1.42
C LEU A 89 -1.63 -7.41 -2.72
N GLU A 90 -2.43 -7.29 -3.78
CA GLU A 90 -2.08 -7.83 -5.11
C GLU A 90 -0.77 -7.22 -5.62
N PHE A 91 -0.65 -5.89 -5.57
CA PHE A 91 0.54 -5.19 -6.01
C PHE A 91 1.78 -5.61 -5.20
N LEU A 92 1.69 -5.59 -3.87
CA LEU A 92 2.82 -5.95 -3.00
C LEU A 92 3.29 -7.38 -3.24
N ASN A 93 2.38 -8.33 -3.43
CA ASN A 93 2.73 -9.71 -3.78
C ASN A 93 3.49 -9.82 -5.11
N GLN A 94 3.22 -8.96 -6.10
CA GLN A 94 3.98 -8.93 -7.35
C GLN A 94 5.41 -8.39 -7.15
N GLN A 95 5.58 -7.48 -6.19
CA GLN A 95 6.89 -6.88 -5.90
C GLN A 95 7.80 -7.82 -5.12
N VAL A 96 7.27 -8.55 -4.13
CA VAL A 96 8.04 -9.47 -3.27
C VAL A 96 8.03 -10.93 -3.70
N GLY A 97 7.29 -11.26 -4.78
CA GLY A 97 7.14 -12.61 -5.33
C GLY A 97 8.44 -13.37 -5.54
#